data_AF-A0A925H9G9-F1
#
_entry.id   AF-A0A925H9G9-F1
#
_cell.length_a   1.000
_cell.length_b   1.000
_cell.length_c   1.000
_cell.angle_alpha   90.00
_cell.angle_beta   90.00
_cell.angle_gamma   90.00
#
_symmetry.space_group_name_H-M   'P 1'
#
loop_
_entity.id
_entity.type
_entity.pdbx_description
1 polymer ?
#
loop_
_entity_poly.entity_id
_entity_poly.type
_entity_poly.pdbx_seq_one_letter_code
_entity_poly.pdbx_strand_id
1 'polypeptide(L)' 'MIQNDQELEGTQERIAFFCRLVANMRKVEPPESFRLMASSYIAQIEKMNAEVIEYLSRHASEAVPAEAA' A
#
# COMPACT_ATOMS: atom_id res chain seq x y z
N MET A 1 -9.06 -4.39 -0.61
CA MET A 1 -9.90 -3.75 0.41
C MET A 1 -9.61 -4.46 1.72
N ILE A 2 -9.11 -3.73 2.72
CA ILE A 2 -8.73 -4.24 4.04
C ILE A 2 -9.99 -4.46 4.88
N GLN A 3 -10.10 -5.62 5.53
CA GLN A 3 -11.29 -6.02 6.27
C GLN A 3 -11.10 -6.09 7.78
N ASN A 4 -9.85 -6.16 8.24
CA ASN A 4 -9.52 -6.34 9.65
C ASN A 4 -8.12 -5.80 9.96
N ASP A 5 -7.80 -5.74 11.26
CA ASP A 5 -6.53 -5.19 11.73
C ASP A 5 -5.31 -6.02 11.32
N GLN A 6 -5.47 -7.34 11.11
CA GLN A 6 -4.39 -8.18 10.62
C GLN A 6 -4.02 -7.85 9.16
N GLU A 7 -5.04 -7.62 8.31
CA GLU A 7 -4.84 -7.15 6.94
C GLU A 7 -4.32 -5.72 6.88
N LEU A 8 -4.72 -4.85 7.83
CA LEU A 8 -4.17 -3.52 7.99
C LEU A 8 -2.66 -3.58 8.26
N GLU A 9 -2.24 -4.36 9.26
CA GLU A 9 -0.84 -4.54 9.62
C GLU A 9 -0.03 -5.07 8.42
N GLY A 10 -0.48 -6.15 7.78
CA GLY A 10 0.18 -6.70 6.60
C GLY A 10 0.27 -5.71 5.43
N THR A 11 -0.74 -4.86 5.24
CA THR A 11 -0.72 -3.82 4.21
C THR A 11 0.29 -2.72 4.54
N GLN A 12 0.35 -2.28 5.81
CA GLN A 12 1.33 -1.29 6.26
C GLN A 12 2.77 -1.80 6.14
N GLU A 13 3.04 -3.06 6.49
CA GLU A 13 4.34 -3.69 6.30
C GLU A 13 4.75 -3.74 4.83
N ARG A 14 3.80 -4.08 3.95
CA ARG A 14 4.03 -4.13 2.50
C ARG A 14 4.31 -2.75 1.90
N ILE A 15 3.57 -1.72 2.33
CA ILE A 15 3.86 -0.32 1.97
C ILE A 15 5.28 0.04 2.39
N ALA A 16 5.66 -0.24 3.64
CA ALA A 16 6.99 0.07 4.16
C ALA A 16 8.10 -0.65 3.37
N PHE A 17 7.87 -1.90 2.98
CA PHE A 17 8.79 -2.65 2.12
C PHE A 17 8.94 -2.00 0.75
N PHE A 18 7.85 -1.66 0.05
CA PHE A 18 7.92 -1.01 -1.26
C PHE A 18 8.57 0.38 -1.20
N CYS A 19 8.28 1.17 -0.16
CA CYS A 19 8.96 2.46 0.06
C CYS A 19 10.48 2.28 0.18
N ARG A 20 10.95 1.28 0.94
CA ARG A 20 12.39 0.97 1.04
C ARG A 20 12.99 0.53 -0.30
N LEU A 21 12.26 -0.28 -1.06
CA LEU A 21 12.69 -0.75 -2.38
C LEU A 21 12.85 0.42 -3.36
N VAL A 22 11.84 1.30 -3.47
CA VAL A 22 11.90 2.49 -4.33
C VAL A 22 13.02 3.44 -3.88
N ALA A 23 13.21 3.61 -2.57
CA ALA A 23 14.30 4.42 -2.03
C ALA A 23 15.69 3.85 -2.36
N ASN A 24 15.82 2.52 -2.43
CA ASN A 24 17.05 1.88 -2.89
C ASN A 24 17.25 2.05 -4.40
N MET A 25 16.22 1.76 -5.22
CA MET A 25 16.26 1.94 -6.68
C MET A 25 16.69 3.34 -7.07
N ARG A 26 16.22 4.37 -6.36
CA ARG A 26 16.61 5.78 -6.59
C ARG A 26 18.13 6.02 -6.50
N LYS A 27 18.86 5.18 -5.75
CA LYS A 27 20.31 5.31 -5.54
C LYS A 27 21.12 4.45 -6.51
N VAL A 28 20.59 3.30 -6.92
CA VAL A 28 21.37 2.27 -7.64
C VAL A 28 21.04 2.19 -9.13
N GLU A 29 19.82 2.58 -9.53
CA GLU A 29 19.38 2.48 -10.93
C GLU A 29 19.73 3.75 -11.72
N PRO A 30 20.09 3.62 -13.01
CA PRO A 30 20.16 4.76 -13.93
C PRO A 30 18.83 5.51 -14.00
N PRO A 31 18.81 6.83 -14.23
CA PRO A 31 17.57 7.63 -14.21
C PRO A 31 16.45 7.13 -15.12
N GLU A 32 16.78 6.57 -16.29
CA GLU A 32 15.81 6.02 -17.23
C GLU A 32 15.20 4.71 -16.71
N SER A 33 16.04 3.78 -16.26
CA SER A 33 15.62 2.51 -15.65
C SER A 33 14.83 2.74 -14.36
N PHE A 34 15.25 3.68 -13.51
CA PHE A 34 14.58 4.02 -12.26
C PHE A 34 13.12 4.39 -12.51
N ARG A 35 12.84 5.31 -13.44
CA ARG A 35 11.47 5.77 -13.72
C ARG A 35 10.57 4.63 -14.14
N LEU A 36 11.05 3.77 -15.04
CA LEU A 36 10.29 2.61 -15.52
C LEU A 36 10.03 1.62 -14.38
N MET A 37 11.07 1.22 -13.66
CA MET A 37 11.00 0.19 -12.60
C MET A 37 10.18 0.65 -11.40
N ALA A 38 10.38 1.90 -10.94
CA ALA A 38 9.72 2.42 -9.75
C ALA A 38 8.23 2.75 -9.96
N SER A 39 7.81 3.05 -11.20
CA SER A 39 6.45 3.49 -11.51
C SER A 39 5.36 2.54 -11.00
N SER A 40 5.56 1.23 -11.18
CA SER A 40 4.61 0.21 -10.74
C SER A 40 4.52 0.13 -9.23
N TYR A 41 5.66 0.20 -8.52
CA TYR A 41 5.69 0.20 -7.06
C TYR A 41 5.05 1.46 -6.47
N ILE A 42 5.29 2.63 -7.06
CA ILE A 42 4.67 3.89 -6.64
C ILE A 42 3.15 3.81 -6.76
N ALA A 43 2.63 3.35 -7.91
CA ALA A 43 1.20 3.18 -8.10
C ALA A 43 0.58 2.19 -7.10
N GLN A 44 1.30 1.11 -6.76
CA GLN A 44 0.84 0.16 -5.74
C GLN A 44 0.85 0.76 -4.33
N ILE A 45 1.87 1.56 -3.99
CA ILE A 45 1.93 2.29 -2.71
C ILE A 45 0.75 3.26 -2.59
N GLU A 46 0.44 4.01 -3.65
CA GLU A 46 -0.70 4.94 -3.68
C GLU A 46 -2.03 4.21 -3.45
N LYS A 47 -2.25 3.09 -4.17
CA LYS A 47 -3.44 2.27 -4.00
C LYS A 47 -3.55 1.71 -2.57
N MET A 48 -2.48 1.13 -2.04
CA MET A 48 -2.50 0.54 -0.69
C MET A 48 -2.71 1.59 0.39
N ASN A 49 -2.13 2.79 0.25
CA ASN A 49 -2.40 3.89 1.17
C ASN A 49 -3.86 4.33 1.13
N ALA A 50 -4.49 4.36 -0.05
CA ALA A 50 -5.92 4.64 -0.17
C ALA A 50 -6.76 3.60 0.58
N GLU A 51 -6.44 2.31 0.46
CA GLU A 51 -7.13 1.24 1.20
C GLU A 51 -6.92 1.35 2.73
N VAL A 52 -5.72 1.72 3.18
CA VAL A 52 -5.43 1.98 4.60
C VAL A 52 -6.25 3.14 5.14
N ILE A 53 -6.30 4.25 4.41
CA ILE A 53 -7.07 5.44 4.81
C ILE A 53 -8.55 5.11 4.84
N GLU A 54 -9.06 4.39 3.83
CA GLU A 54 -10.46 3.95 3.78
C GLU A 54 -10.83 3.10 4.99
N TYR A 55 -9.99 2.12 5.35
CA TYR A 55 -10.21 1.27 6.53
C TYR A 55 -10.17 2.08 7.83
N LEU A 56 -9.14 2.91 8.03
CA LEU A 56 -8.97 3.71 9.25
C LEU A 56 -9.98 4.86 9.39
N SER A 57 -10.72 5.19 8.32
CA SER A 57 -11.80 6.17 8.37
C SER A 57 -13.09 5.60 8.99
N ARG A 58 -13.17 4.28 9.18
CA ARG A 58 -14.28 3.60 9.85
C ARG A 58 -13.92 3.34 11.30
N HIS A 59 -14.89 3.46 12.20
CA HIS A 59 -14.64 3.10 13.60
C HIS A 59 -14.65 1.57 13.75
N ALA A 60 -13.81 1.01 14.65
CA ALA A 60 -13.72 -0.44 14.86
C ALA A 60 -15.03 -1.10 15.31
N SER A 61 -16.01 -0.32 15.80
CA SER A 61 -17.35 -0.81 16.16
C SER A 61 -18.34 -0.81 15.00
N GLU A 62 -17.99 -0.24 13.84
CA GLU A 62 -18.82 -0.25 12.65
C GLU A 62 -18.56 -1.56 11.89
N ALA A 63 -19.60 -2.37 11.71
CA ALA A 63 -19.47 -3.62 10.98
C ALA A 63 -19.06 -3.36 9.54
N VAL A 64 -18.07 -4.10 9.03
CA VAL A 64 -17.77 -4.15 7.60
C VAL A 64 -19.05 -4.60 6.89
N PRO A 65 -19.60 -3.82 5.95
CA PRO A 65 -20.75 -4.27 5.17
C PRO A 65 -20.39 -5.61 4.56
N ALA A 66 -21.13 -6.66 4.91
CA ALA A 66 -21.01 -7.94 4.26
C ALA A 66 -21.37 -7.72 2.79
N GLU A 67 -20.36 -7.57 1.94
CA GLU A 67 -20.53 -7.63 0.50
C GLU A 67 -21.12 -9.01 0.22
N ALA A 68 -22.40 -9.00 -0.17
CA ALA A 68 -23.23 -10.17 -0.36
C ALA A 68 -22.49 -11.20 -1.22
N ALA A 69 -22.21 -12.35 -0.62
CA ALA A 69 -21.77 -13.56 -1.31
C ALA A 69 -22.88 -14.12 -2.21
#